data_AF-A0A645IJZ7-F1
#
_entry.id   AF-A0A645IJZ7-F1
#
_cell.length_a   1.000
_cell.length_b   1.000
_cell.length_c   1.000
_cell.angle_alpha   90.00
_cell.angle_beta   90.00
_cell.angle_gamma   90.00
#
_symmetry.space_group_name_H-M   'P 1'
#
loop_
_entity.id
_entity.type
_entity.pdbx_description
1 polymer ?
#
loop_
_entity_poly.entity_id
_entity_poly.type
_entity_poly.pdbx_seq_one_letter_code
_entity_poly.pdbx_strand_id
1 'polypeptide(L)'
;MLTPGGSFGVVQAPDGHLQVKAVDEVGLENVIVHDPGADDPTRAFALSRITDSGVMRRSPIGIFRSVERPSFDDLARQQIATAEGGPADSRDDKQTQLQQLLAGDDPWTVS
;
A
#
# COMPACT_ATOMS: atom_id res chain seq x y z
N MET A 1 -2.66 6.82 -17.50
CA MET A 1 -3.70 5.79 -17.45
C MET A 1 -4.83 6.31 -18.31
N LEU A 2 -4.97 5.75 -19.51
CA LEU A 2 -5.99 6.14 -20.46
C LEU A 2 -7.21 5.23 -20.30
N THR A 3 -8.39 5.78 -20.55
CA THR A 3 -9.63 4.97 -20.65
C THR A 3 -9.69 4.24 -21.99
N PRO A 4 -10.54 3.19 -22.13
CA PRO A 4 -10.76 2.55 -23.43
C PRO A 4 -11.14 3.58 -24.50
N GLY A 5 -10.38 3.62 -25.60
CA GLY A 5 -10.55 4.59 -26.69
C GLY A 5 -9.63 5.82 -26.66
N GLY A 6 -8.82 6.00 -25.61
CA GLY A 6 -7.73 7.00 -25.59
C GLY A 6 -8.15 8.47 -25.47
N SER A 7 -9.44 8.80 -25.53
CA SER A 7 -9.95 10.17 -25.46
C SER A 7 -9.97 10.78 -24.05
N PHE A 8 -9.91 9.94 -23.00
CA PHE A 8 -9.88 10.40 -21.61
C PHE A 8 -8.72 9.76 -20.84
N GLY A 9 -8.17 10.52 -19.90
CA GLY A 9 -7.10 10.10 -19.00
C GLY A 9 -7.37 10.51 -17.55
N VAL A 10 -6.71 9.83 -16.62
CA VAL A 10 -6.73 10.22 -15.20
C VAL A 10 -5.66 11.26 -14.94
N VAL A 11 -6.04 12.37 -14.29
CA VAL A 11 -5.15 13.46 -13.89
C VAL A 11 -5.25 13.72 -12.39
N GLN A 12 -4.23 14.34 -11.81
CA GLN A 12 -4.27 14.85 -10.45
C GLN A 12 -4.70 16.33 -10.46
N ALA A 13 -5.77 16.64 -9.73
CA ALA A 13 -6.23 18.01 -9.55
C ALA A 13 -5.36 18.75 -8.50
N PRO A 14 -5.40 20.09 -8.45
CA PRO A 14 -4.61 20.88 -7.49
C PRO A 14 -4.90 20.57 -6.02
N ASP A 15 -6.07 20.01 -5.71
CA ASP A 15 -6.49 19.56 -4.38
C ASP A 15 -5.95 18.15 -4.02
N GLY A 16 -5.21 17.52 -4.94
CA GLY A 16 -4.63 16.19 -4.78
C GLY A 16 -5.56 15.04 -5.16
N HIS A 17 -6.84 15.31 -5.45
CA HIS A 17 -7.78 14.28 -5.89
C HIS A 17 -7.53 13.85 -7.34
N LEU A 18 -7.87 12.60 -7.65
CA LEU A 18 -7.81 12.10 -9.02
C LEU A 18 -9.14 12.29 -9.73
N GLN A 19 -9.09 12.73 -10.98
CA GLN A 19 -10.26 12.97 -11.81
C GLN A 19 -10.03 12.45 -13.23
N VAL A 20 -11.11 12.08 -13.93
CA VAL A 20 -11.08 11.73 -15.34
C VAL A 20 -11.30 13.00 -16.15
N LYS A 21 -10.41 13.30 -17.09
CA LYS A 21 -10.49 14.46 -17.98
C LYS A 21 -10.24 14.04 -19.43
N ALA A 22 -10.77 14.83 -20.37
CA ALA A 22 -10.53 14.63 -21.78
C ALA A 22 -9.06 14.99 -22.10
N VAL A 23 -8.35 14.12 -22.82
CA VAL A 23 -6.90 14.26 -23.04
C VAL A 23 -6.56 15.47 -23.91
N ASP A 24 -7.47 15.86 -24.79
CA ASP A 24 -7.37 17.07 -25.61
C ASP A 24 -7.45 18.36 -24.78
N GLU A 25 -8.15 18.36 -23.65
CA GLU A 25 -8.23 19.49 -22.72
C GLU A 25 -6.99 19.62 -21.83
N VAL A 26 -6.45 18.49 -21.35
CA VAL A 26 -5.37 18.49 -20.34
C VAL A 26 -3.98 18.22 -20.91
N GLY A 27 -3.85 17.73 -22.14
CA GLY A 27 -2.58 17.24 -22.67
C GLY A 27 -2.19 15.87 -22.11
N LEU A 28 -1.49 15.08 -22.93
CA LEU A 28 -1.09 13.71 -22.58
C LEU A 28 -0.07 13.68 -21.42
N GLU A 29 0.74 14.72 -21.30
CA GLU A 29 1.77 14.90 -20.28
C GLU A 29 1.21 15.03 -18.86
N ASN A 30 -0.05 15.47 -18.72
CA ASN A 30 -0.72 15.59 -17.42
C ASN A 30 -1.45 14.30 -17.01
N VAL A 31 -1.50 13.30 -17.91
CA VAL A 31 -2.11 12.01 -17.62
C VAL A 31 -1.16 11.16 -16.78
N ILE A 32 -1.62 10.74 -15.60
CA ILE A 32 -0.77 10.03 -14.64
C ILE A 32 -0.38 8.63 -15.15
N VAL A 33 0.86 8.19 -14.95
CA VAL A 33 1.27 6.80 -15.21
C VAL A 33 1.07 5.98 -13.93
N HIS A 34 0.17 4.99 -13.96
CA HIS A 34 -0.11 4.16 -12.79
C HIS A 34 0.94 3.06 -12.64
N ASP A 35 1.49 2.95 -11.43
CA ASP A 35 2.39 1.86 -11.02
C ASP A 35 1.72 1.05 -9.91
N PRO A 36 1.25 -0.18 -10.19
CA PRO A 36 0.66 -1.06 -9.18
C PRO A 36 1.63 -1.48 -8.08
N GLY A 37 2.94 -1.46 -8.36
CA GLY A 37 4.01 -1.92 -7.46
C GLY A 37 4.54 -0.85 -6.50
N ALA A 38 4.03 0.38 -6.60
CA ALA A 38 4.47 1.48 -5.74
C ALA A 38 4.26 1.15 -4.25
N ASP A 39 5.32 1.35 -3.46
CA ASP A 39 5.28 1.13 -2.00
C ASP A 39 4.18 1.97 -1.34
N ASP A 40 4.11 3.26 -1.69
CA ASP A 40 3.07 4.19 -1.24
C ASP A 40 1.70 3.82 -1.83
N PRO A 41 0.72 3.44 -1.00
CA PRO A 41 -0.62 3.05 -1.46
C PRO A 41 -1.51 4.22 -1.87
N THR A 42 -1.10 5.47 -1.67
CA THR A 42 -1.94 6.66 -1.84
C THR A 42 -2.59 6.72 -3.22
N ARG A 43 -1.82 6.51 -4.29
CA ARG A 43 -2.33 6.56 -5.67
C ARG A 43 -3.27 5.40 -5.99
N ALA A 44 -2.98 4.20 -5.49
CA ALA A 44 -3.82 3.02 -5.68
C ALA A 44 -5.21 3.20 -5.04
N PHE A 45 -5.25 3.74 -3.81
CA PHE A 45 -6.51 4.04 -3.13
C PHE A 45 -7.25 5.23 -3.75
N ALA A 46 -6.52 6.23 -4.24
CA ALA A 46 -7.15 7.34 -4.94
C ALA A 46 -7.84 6.84 -6.23
N LEU A 47 -7.19 5.97 -7.00
CA LEU A 47 -7.75 5.34 -8.20
C LEU A 47 -9.01 4.51 -7.90
N SER A 48 -9.00 3.71 -6.82
CA SER A 48 -10.15 2.87 -6.47
C SER A 48 -11.39 3.67 -6.08
N ARG A 49 -11.22 4.94 -5.69
CA ARG A 49 -12.29 5.86 -5.29
C ARG A 49 -12.72 6.81 -6.40
N ILE A 50 -12.21 6.66 -7.62
CA ILE A 50 -12.76 7.34 -8.79
C ILE A 50 -14.10 6.67 -9.12
N THR A 51 -15.11 7.02 -8.32
CA THR A 51 -16.51 6.79 -8.61
C THR A 51 -16.96 8.06 -9.31
N ASP A 52 -16.94 8.04 -10.64
CA ASP A 52 -17.37 9.20 -11.42
C ASP A 52 -18.77 9.64 -10.97
N SER A 53 -18.85 10.86 -10.40
CA SER A 53 -20.10 11.51 -10.01
C SER A 53 -20.73 12.31 -11.17
N GLY A 54 -20.23 12.12 -12.40
CA GLY A 54 -20.67 12.80 -13.62
C GLY A 54 -21.38 11.92 -14.66
N VAL A 55 -21.59 12.52 -15.84
CA VAL A 55 -22.46 12.06 -16.95
C VAL A 55 -22.00 10.73 -17.59
N MET A 56 -20.77 10.29 -17.34
CA MET A 56 -20.21 9.03 -17.82
C MET A 56 -19.89 8.11 -16.63
N ARG A 57 -20.50 6.94 -16.51
CA ARG A 57 -20.12 5.95 -15.48
C ARG A 57 -18.85 5.20 -15.87
N ARG A 58 -17.68 5.87 -15.83
CA ARG A 58 -16.39 5.22 -16.14
C ARG A 58 -15.64 4.91 -14.87
N SER A 59 -15.91 3.73 -14.31
CA SER A 59 -15.10 3.18 -13.22
C SER A 59 -13.79 2.62 -13.80
N PRO A 60 -12.63 2.95 -13.21
CA PRO A 60 -11.37 2.30 -13.57
C PRO A 60 -11.48 0.78 -13.33
N ILE A 61 -10.91 -0.01 -14.25
CA ILE A 61 -10.81 -1.47 -14.12
C ILE A 61 -9.34 -1.85 -14.31
N GLY A 62 -8.85 -2.78 -13.49
CA GLY A 62 -7.49 -3.30 -13.55
C GLY A 62 -6.90 -3.55 -12.16
N ILE A 63 -5.59 -3.78 -12.13
CA ILE A 63 -4.84 -3.97 -10.88
C ILE A 63 -4.47 -2.58 -10.33
N PHE A 64 -5.10 -2.20 -9.21
CA PHE A 64 -4.77 -0.93 -8.55
C PHE A 64 -3.52 -1.02 -7.68
N ARG A 65 -3.28 -2.17 -7.04
CA ARG A 65 -2.09 -2.43 -6.23
C ARG A 65 -1.68 -3.90 -6.36
N SER A 66 -0.39 -4.14 -6.54
CA SER A 66 0.23 -5.46 -6.55
C SER A 66 1.61 -5.32 -5.94
N VAL A 67 1.72 -5.63 -4.66
CA VAL A 67 2.95 -5.52 -3.88
C VAL A 67 3.19 -6.83 -3.13
N GLU A 68 4.45 -7.18 -2.94
CA GLU A 68 4.85 -8.33 -2.15
C GLU A 68 5.08 -7.86 -0.70
N ARG A 69 4.32 -8.45 0.24
CA ARG A 69 4.45 -8.19 1.67
C ARG A 69 4.26 -9.53 2.40
N PRO A 70 5.00 -9.78 3.49
CA PRO A 70 4.86 -11.01 4.24
C PRO A 70 3.45 -11.13 4.82
N SER A 71 2.93 -12.35 4.88
CA SER A 71 1.65 -12.57 5.54
C SER A 71 1.81 -12.43 7.05
N PHE A 72 0.70 -12.14 7.74
CA PHE A 72 0.71 -12.10 9.21
C PHE A 72 1.20 -13.42 9.82
N ASP A 73 0.83 -14.55 9.23
CA ASP A 73 1.22 -15.88 9.71
C ASP A 73 2.72 -16.14 9.56
N ASP A 74 3.33 -15.75 8.44
CA ASP A 74 4.78 -15.85 8.25
C ASP A 74 5.53 -15.02 9.30
N LEU A 75 5.05 -13.78 9.55
CA LEU A 75 5.61 -12.91 10.57
C LEU A 75 5.46 -13.49 11.99
N ALA A 76 4.29 -14.07 12.31
CA ALA A 76 4.06 -14.67 13.62
C ALA A 76 4.96 -15.90 13.86
N ARG A 77 5.15 -16.76 12.85
CA ARG A 77 6.09 -17.90 12.93
C ARG A 77 7.52 -17.43 13.09
N GLN A 78 7.91 -16.35 12.40
CA GLN A 78 9.23 -15.75 12.54
C GLN A 78 9.47 -15.24 13.96
N GLN A 79 8.48 -14.62 14.61
CA GLN A 79 8.57 -14.18 16.00
C GLN A 79 8.78 -15.36 16.96
N ILE A 80 8.03 -16.47 16.78
CA ILE A 80 8.19 -17.68 17.61
C ILE A 80 9.59 -18.29 17.43
N ALA A 81 10.05 -18.46 16.19
CA ALA A 81 11.38 -18.99 15.89
C ALA A 81 12.48 -18.10 16.50
N THR A 82 12.28 -16.79 16.49
CA THR A 82 13.18 -15.84 17.17
C THR A 82 13.18 -16.05 18.68
N ALA A 83 12.03 -16.31 19.30
CA ALA A 83 11.91 -16.55 20.75
C ALA A 83 12.56 -17.86 21.21
N GLU A 84 12.47 -18.91 20.38
CA GLU A 84 13.01 -20.24 20.70
C GLU A 84 14.55 -20.26 20.72
N GLY A 85 15.18 -19.29 20.05
CA GLY A 85 16.63 -19.12 19.95
C GLY A 85 17.32 -20.25 19.19
N GLY A 86 18.61 -20.07 18.90
CA GLY A 86 19.46 -21.09 18.29
C GLY A 86 19.84 -22.22 19.27
N PRO A 87 20.37 -23.35 18.74
CA PRO A 87 20.92 -24.42 19.58
C PRO A 87 22.18 -24.02 20.36
N ALA A 88 22.81 -22.89 20.01
CA ALA A 88 23.96 -22.32 20.71
C ALA A 88 23.58 -21.27 21.77
N ASP A 89 22.31 -20.85 21.83
CA ASP A 89 21.85 -19.79 22.74
C ASP A 89 21.68 -20.33 24.16
N SER A 90 22.17 -19.57 25.14
CA SER A 90 22.00 -19.91 26.54
C SER A 90 20.54 -19.72 26.99
N ARG A 91 20.19 -20.25 28.16
CA ARG A 91 18.86 -20.05 28.74
C ARG A 91 18.54 -18.57 28.97
N ASP A 92 19.55 -17.78 29.34
CA ASP A 92 19.38 -16.35 29.63
C ASP A 92 19.18 -15.55 28.34
N ASP A 93 19.81 -15.96 27.24
CA ASP A 93 19.60 -15.35 25.92
C ASP A 93 18.16 -15.55 25.44
N LYS A 94 17.64 -16.79 25.57
CA LYS A 94 16.26 -17.13 25.21
C LYS A 94 15.24 -16.37 26.06
N GLN A 95 15.49 -16.29 27.37
CA GLN A 95 14.64 -15.50 28.28
C GLN A 95 14.62 -14.02 27.88
N THR A 96 15.77 -13.47 27.47
CA THR A 96 15.90 -12.08 27.03
C THR A 96 15.16 -11.82 25.72
N GLN A 97 15.33 -12.70 24.72
CA GLN A 97 14.64 -12.61 23.42
C GLN A 97 13.11 -12.69 23.59
N LEU A 98 12.62 -13.62 24.43
CA LEU A 98 11.19 -13.70 24.77
C LEU A 98 10.68 -12.43 25.45
N GLN A 99 11.44 -11.89 26.41
CA GLN A 99 11.05 -10.67 27.12
C GLN A 99 10.92 -9.48 26.18
N GLN A 100 11.80 -9.36 25.17
CA GLN A 100 11.72 -8.32 24.15
C GLN A 100 10.47 -8.46 23.27
N LEU A 101 10.15 -9.67 22.81
CA LEU A 101 8.94 -9.92 22.03
C LEU A 101 7.66 -9.59 22.80
N LEU A 102 7.62 -9.92 24.09
CA LEU A 102 6.47 -9.61 24.96
C LEU A 102 6.31 -8.12 25.24
N ALA A 103 7.43 -7.38 25.34
CA ALA A 103 7.40 -5.94 25.51
C ALA A 103 6.98 -5.20 24.23
N GLY A 104 7.25 -5.79 23.06
CA GLY A 104 7.09 -5.14 21.76
C GLY A 104 8.11 -4.01 21.57
N ASP A 105 8.09 -3.39 20.39
CA ASP A 105 9.05 -2.32 20.04
C ASP A 105 8.72 -0.96 20.69
N ASP A 106 7.49 -0.77 21.18
CA ASP A 106 7.04 0.51 21.75
C ASP A 106 6.04 0.30 22.91
N PRO A 107 6.50 -0.07 24.11
CA PRO A 107 5.63 -0.19 25.27
C PRO A 107 5.23 1.21 25.77
N TRP A 108 3.93 1.50 25.78
CA TRP A 108 3.42 2.69 26.45
C TRP A 108 3.54 2.51 27.98
N THR A 109 4.36 3.34 28.61
CA THR A 109 4.46 3.38 30.08
C THR A 109 3.43 4.35 30.65
N VAL A 110 2.61 3.90 31.61
CA VAL A 110 1.74 4.77 32.41
C VAL A 110 2.53 5.28 33.61
N SER A 111 2.58 6.60 33.78
CA SER A 111 3.09 7.29 34.98
C SER A 111 1.98 8.02 35.71
#